data_AF-A0A8S1KPD9-F1
#
_entry.id   AF-A0A8S1KPD9-F1
#
_cell.length_a   1.000
_cell.length_b   1.000
_cell.length_c   1.000
_cell.angle_alpha   90.00
_cell.angle_beta   90.00
_cell.angle_gamma   90.00
#
_symmetry.space_group_name_H-M   'P 1'
#
loop_
_entity.id
_entity.type
_entity.pdbx_description
1 polymer ?
#
loop_
_entity_poly.entity_id
_entity_poly.type
_entity_poly.pdbx_seq_one_letter_code
_entity_poly.pdbx_strand_id
1 'polypeptide(L)'
;MKSELEIEKPSYQQLNDDTQKSNCFFYQEDPITMYNQFIRLYNEEINLINGIKLKEMKPSKVVQFVHYFLHSFLGSFILLILVFIPIVNIIFFFFIGSASYRLNINYLIFKNNISLVIDPFSNMVENQDICVMMKKRYVVFKLDIKETEGLHFAKNVKEMIKNRSNNKNKIEFTIYNQNLKEDYYGYPNHRCTYLVWSIISLIICLIELVLLFIMIIKL
;
A
#
# COMPACT_ATOMS: atom_id res chain seq x y z
N MET A 1 25.71 1.62 -49.40
CA MET A 1 25.01 2.76 -48.78
C MET A 1 23.70 2.23 -48.19
N LYS A 2 23.76 1.68 -46.97
CA LYS A 2 22.58 1.25 -46.19
C LYS A 2 22.61 2.08 -44.92
N SER A 3 21.71 3.05 -44.81
CA SER A 3 21.51 3.82 -43.60
C SER A 3 20.87 2.92 -42.56
N GLU A 4 21.65 2.49 -41.57
CA GLU A 4 21.11 1.94 -40.33
C GLU A 4 20.35 3.08 -39.63
N LEU A 5 19.02 2.96 -39.61
CA LEU A 5 18.17 3.80 -38.78
C LEU A 5 18.49 3.47 -37.33
N GLU A 6 19.25 4.33 -36.66
CA GLU A 6 19.31 4.38 -35.21
C GLU A 6 17.90 4.72 -34.70
N ILE A 7 17.15 3.69 -34.31
CA ILE A 7 15.90 3.85 -33.57
C ILE A 7 16.30 4.31 -32.17
N GLU A 8 16.23 5.63 -31.95
CA GLU A 8 16.33 6.24 -30.63
C GLU A 8 15.31 5.58 -29.70
N LYS A 9 15.80 4.85 -28.70
CA LYS A 9 14.95 4.26 -27.67
C LYS A 9 14.36 5.40 -26.82
N PRO A 10 13.05 5.38 -26.51
CA PRO A 10 12.45 6.41 -25.67
C PRO A 10 13.17 6.48 -24.31
N SER A 11 13.53 7.69 -23.90
CA SER A 11 14.26 7.95 -22.66
C SER A 11 13.34 7.78 -21.47
N TYR A 12 13.42 6.62 -20.82
CA TYR A 12 12.74 6.35 -19.55
C TYR A 12 13.43 7.12 -18.43
N GLN A 13 12.98 8.34 -18.14
CA GLN A 13 13.40 9.01 -16.90
C GLN A 13 12.73 8.32 -15.71
N GLN A 14 13.48 7.41 -15.09
CA GLN A 14 13.24 6.91 -13.75
C GLN A 14 13.18 8.12 -12.81
N LEU A 15 12.03 8.37 -12.18
CA LEU A 15 12.01 9.22 -11.01
C LEU A 15 12.78 8.49 -9.90
N ASN A 16 13.98 9.00 -9.63
CA ASN A 16 14.84 8.75 -8.48
C ASN A 16 15.19 7.28 -8.16
N ASP A 17 16.43 6.92 -8.49
CA ASP A 17 17.20 5.84 -7.86
C ASP A 17 17.37 6.00 -6.33
N ASP A 18 16.89 7.11 -5.74
CA ASP A 18 16.77 7.30 -4.29
C ASP A 18 15.51 6.67 -3.69
N THR A 19 14.60 6.14 -4.50
CA THR A 19 13.57 5.22 -4.01
C THR A 19 14.24 3.86 -3.81
N GLN A 20 14.66 3.60 -2.56
CA GLN A 20 15.18 2.33 -2.04
C GLN A 20 14.91 1.18 -3.01
N LYS A 21 15.97 0.66 -3.65
CA LYS A 21 15.97 -0.51 -4.54
C LYS A 21 14.80 -1.42 -4.16
N SER A 22 13.72 -1.40 -4.95
CA SER A 22 12.69 -2.42 -4.90
C SER A 22 13.30 -3.66 -5.52
N ASN A 23 14.29 -4.24 -4.82
CA ASN A 23 14.56 -5.65 -4.95
C ASN A 23 13.21 -6.31 -4.76
N CYS A 24 12.86 -7.15 -5.72
CA CYS A 24 11.66 -7.97 -5.73
C CYS A 24 11.76 -9.04 -4.63
N PHE A 25 11.94 -8.61 -3.38
CA PHE A 25 11.61 -9.35 -2.20
C PHE A 25 10.19 -8.96 -1.88
N PHE A 26 9.30 -9.93 -1.91
CA PHE A 26 7.95 -9.85 -1.36
C PHE A 26 8.04 -9.59 0.15
N TYR A 27 8.43 -8.38 0.54
CA TYR A 27 8.10 -7.87 1.86
C TYR A 27 6.62 -7.50 1.79
N GLN A 28 5.78 -8.23 2.52
CA GLN A 28 4.46 -7.75 2.89
C GLN A 28 4.67 -6.51 3.74
N GLU A 29 4.71 -5.36 3.08
CA GLU A 29 4.75 -4.07 3.74
C GLU A 29 3.52 -3.94 4.62
N ASP A 30 3.66 -3.23 5.74
CA ASP A 30 2.53 -3.02 6.62
C ASP A 30 1.48 -2.11 5.96
N PRO A 31 0.20 -2.22 6.34
CA PRO A 31 -0.89 -1.50 5.67
C PRO A 31 -0.75 0.03 5.73
N ILE A 32 -0.03 0.58 6.70
CA ILE A 32 0.22 2.04 6.75
C ILE A 32 1.23 2.42 5.67
N THR A 33 2.30 1.64 5.50
CA THR A 33 3.32 1.88 4.48
C THR A 33 2.74 1.75 3.08
N MET A 34 1.96 0.70 2.82
CA MET A 34 1.30 0.49 1.53
C MET A 34 0.35 1.65 1.18
N TYR A 35 -0.45 2.10 2.15
CA TYR A 35 -1.32 3.26 1.97
C TYR A 35 -0.52 4.54 1.68
N ASN A 36 0.55 4.80 2.43
CA ASN A 36 1.37 6.00 2.27
C ASN A 36 2.12 6.03 0.94
N GLN A 37 2.50 4.89 0.37
CA GLN A 37 3.05 4.83 -0.99
C GLN A 37 2.07 5.40 -2.01
N PHE A 38 0.79 5.00 -1.93
CA PHE A 38 -0.25 5.58 -2.78
C PHE A 38 -0.41 7.08 -2.53
N ILE A 39 -0.47 7.52 -1.27
CA ILE A 39 -0.67 8.95 -0.96
C ILE A 39 0.46 9.82 -1.50
N ARG A 40 1.71 9.36 -1.41
CA ARG A 40 2.85 10.05 -2.01
C ARG A 40 2.70 10.17 -3.51
N LEU A 41 2.37 9.06 -4.19
CA LEU A 41 2.12 9.05 -5.62
C LEU A 41 0.97 9.99 -6.02
N TYR A 42 -0.15 9.94 -5.30
CA TYR A 42 -1.30 10.81 -5.53
C TYR A 42 -0.96 12.29 -5.36
N ASN A 43 -0.11 12.62 -4.40
CA ASN A 43 0.28 14.00 -4.10
C ASN A 43 1.26 14.62 -5.10
N GLU A 44 1.74 13.86 -6.08
CA GLU A 44 2.46 14.37 -7.24
C GLU A 44 1.55 15.27 -8.09
N GLU A 45 2.10 16.36 -8.63
CA GLU A 45 1.32 17.40 -9.34
C GLU A 45 0.46 16.84 -10.49
N ILE A 46 0.96 15.82 -11.17
CA ILE A 46 0.30 15.15 -12.30
C ILE A 46 -0.94 14.34 -11.90
N ASN A 47 -1.02 13.93 -10.64
CA ASN A 47 -2.04 13.01 -10.12
C ASN A 47 -3.07 13.73 -9.24
N LEU A 48 -2.78 14.93 -8.77
CA LEU A 48 -3.68 15.71 -7.92
C LEU A 48 -5.02 16.00 -8.60
N ILE A 49 -6.11 15.76 -7.89
CA ILE A 49 -7.45 16.11 -8.35
C ILE A 49 -7.85 17.44 -7.71
N ASN A 50 -8.18 18.42 -8.56
CA ASN A 50 -8.55 19.78 -8.13
C ASN A 50 -7.50 20.44 -7.20
N GLY A 51 -6.23 20.05 -7.31
CA GLY A 51 -5.14 20.54 -6.45
C GLY A 51 -5.22 20.09 -4.98
N ILE A 52 -6.13 19.17 -4.63
CA ILE A 52 -6.32 18.71 -3.25
C ILE A 52 -5.25 17.70 -2.88
N LYS A 53 -4.39 18.05 -1.91
CA LYS A 53 -3.41 17.12 -1.32
C LYS A 53 -4.04 16.26 -0.23
N LEU A 54 -3.75 14.97 -0.24
CA LEU A 54 -4.17 14.02 0.78
C LEU A 54 -3.10 13.86 1.86
N LYS A 55 -3.52 13.46 3.05
CA LYS A 55 -2.63 13.34 4.21
C LYS A 55 -2.08 11.93 4.37
N GLU A 56 -0.77 11.81 4.57
CA GLU A 56 -0.13 10.54 4.94
C GLU A 56 -0.54 10.11 6.36
N MET A 57 -0.69 8.79 6.53
CA MET A 57 -0.84 8.14 7.81
C MET A 57 0.46 8.21 8.62
N LYS A 58 0.33 8.24 9.94
CA LYS A 58 1.48 8.26 10.86
C LYS A 58 2.10 6.86 10.93
N PRO A 59 3.40 6.69 10.61
CA PRO A 59 4.05 5.39 10.65
C PRO A 59 4.09 4.85 12.09
N SER A 60 4.08 3.53 12.22
CA SER A 60 4.13 2.87 13.52
C SER A 60 4.99 1.62 13.48
N LYS A 61 6.09 1.65 14.24
CA LYS A 61 6.98 0.49 14.41
C LYS A 61 6.26 -0.71 15.02
N VAL A 62 5.27 -0.48 15.89
CA VAL A 62 4.47 -1.55 16.50
C VAL A 62 3.61 -2.24 15.45
N VAL A 63 2.96 -1.47 14.56
CA VAL A 63 2.17 -2.04 13.46
C VAL A 63 3.07 -2.83 12.51
N GLN A 64 4.23 -2.29 12.15
CA GLN A 64 5.23 -2.98 11.32
C GLN A 64 5.67 -4.31 11.93
N PHE A 65 6.04 -4.29 13.21
CA PHE A 65 6.46 -5.49 13.93
C PHE A 65 5.35 -6.55 13.96
N VAL A 66 4.14 -6.18 14.37
CA VAL A 66 3.00 -7.11 14.44
C VAL A 66 2.62 -7.62 13.05
N HIS A 67 2.65 -6.76 12.02
CA HIS A 67 2.39 -7.17 10.64
C HIS A 67 3.35 -8.24 10.16
N TYR A 68 4.64 -7.96 10.30
CA TYR A 68 5.70 -8.89 9.92
C TYR A 68 5.56 -10.23 10.64
N PHE A 69 5.22 -10.19 11.93
CA PHE A 69 5.07 -11.38 12.75
C PHE A 69 3.83 -12.21 12.39
N LEU A 70 2.70 -11.55 12.09
CA LEU A 70 1.45 -12.24 11.72
C LEU A 70 1.50 -12.87 10.33
N HIS A 71 2.20 -12.24 9.38
CA HIS A 71 2.20 -12.66 7.99
C HIS A 71 3.43 -13.49 7.56
N SER A 72 4.49 -13.53 8.36
CA SER A 72 5.58 -14.49 8.17
C SER A 72 5.16 -15.87 8.62
N PHE A 73 5.32 -16.90 7.77
CA PHE A 73 5.03 -18.30 8.12
C PHE A 73 5.69 -18.74 9.45
N LEU A 74 6.96 -18.37 9.63
CA LEU A 74 7.70 -18.64 10.85
C LEU A 74 7.10 -17.87 12.04
N GLY A 75 6.72 -16.61 11.83
CA GLY A 75 6.09 -15.77 12.84
C GLY A 75 4.74 -16.33 13.29
N SER A 76 3.88 -16.75 12.36
CA SER A 76 2.59 -17.38 12.68
C SER A 76 2.77 -18.70 13.43
N PHE A 77 3.78 -19.50 13.10
CA PHE A 77 4.09 -20.75 13.81
C PHE A 77 4.58 -20.47 15.24
N ILE A 78 5.49 -19.50 15.41
CA ILE A 78 5.94 -19.08 16.75
C ILE A 78 4.76 -18.57 17.56
N LEU A 79 3.86 -17.78 16.97
CA LEU A 79 2.65 -17.28 17.62
C LEU A 79 1.80 -18.42 18.16
N LEU A 80 1.59 -19.49 17.39
CA LEU A 80 0.84 -20.67 17.82
C LEU A 80 1.43 -21.27 19.11
N ILE A 81 2.76 -21.35 19.22
CA ILE A 81 3.44 -21.87 20.41
C ILE A 81 3.31 -20.88 21.58
N LEU A 82 3.55 -19.59 21.32
CA LEU A 82 3.55 -18.55 22.35
C LEU A 82 2.18 -18.34 22.99
N VAL A 83 1.11 -18.60 22.25
CA VAL A 83 -0.27 -18.50 22.71
C VAL A 83 -0.62 -19.50 23.82
N PHE A 84 0.16 -20.57 24.01
CA PHE A 84 0.00 -21.51 25.12
C PHE A 84 0.83 -21.18 26.36
N ILE A 85 1.64 -20.11 26.31
CA ILE A 85 2.47 -19.65 27.43
C ILE A 85 1.81 -18.40 28.03
N PRO A 86 1.14 -18.48 29.19
CA PRO A 86 0.23 -17.44 29.66
C PRO A 86 0.84 -16.03 29.73
N ILE A 87 2.06 -15.92 30.28
CA ILE A 87 2.76 -14.64 30.42
C ILE A 87 3.09 -14.04 29.04
N VAL A 88 3.51 -14.88 28.09
CA VAL A 88 3.88 -14.41 26.75
C VAL A 88 2.65 -14.02 25.95
N ASN A 89 1.55 -14.77 26.09
CA ASN A 89 0.28 -14.43 25.45
C ASN A 89 -0.25 -13.07 25.94
N ILE A 90 -0.17 -12.77 27.24
CA ILE A 90 -0.54 -11.44 27.77
C ILE A 90 0.30 -10.32 27.16
N ILE A 91 1.62 -10.50 27.07
CA ILE A 91 2.50 -9.52 26.42
C ILE A 91 2.10 -9.32 24.96
N PHE A 92 1.86 -10.42 24.25
CA PHE A 92 1.47 -10.39 22.84
C PHE A 92 0.11 -9.73 22.61
N PHE A 93 -0.86 -9.95 23.51
CA PHE A 93 -2.13 -9.24 23.52
C PHE A 93 -1.95 -7.72 23.55
N PHE A 94 -1.07 -7.21 24.42
CA PHE A 94 -0.77 -5.77 24.46
C PHE A 94 -0.14 -5.26 23.17
N PHE A 95 0.73 -6.04 22.51
CA PHE A 95 1.30 -5.68 21.21
C PHE A 95 0.24 -5.60 20.11
N ILE A 96 -0.61 -6.61 19.97
CA ILE A 96 -1.71 -6.60 18.99
C ILE A 96 -2.69 -5.46 19.30
N GLY A 97 -3.09 -5.29 20.57
CA GLY A 97 -3.98 -4.22 20.99
C GLY A 97 -3.42 -2.83 20.66
N SER A 98 -2.12 -2.62 20.91
CA SER A 98 -1.41 -1.39 20.54
C SER A 98 -1.38 -1.17 19.01
N ALA A 99 -1.09 -2.21 18.21
CA ALA A 99 -1.14 -2.12 16.75
C ALA A 99 -2.56 -1.79 16.25
N SER A 100 -3.58 -2.47 16.77
CA SER A 100 -4.98 -2.25 16.44
C SER A 100 -5.44 -0.83 16.79
N TYR A 101 -5.06 -0.32 17.96
CA TYR A 101 -5.30 1.08 18.35
C TYR A 101 -4.66 2.07 17.37
N ARG A 102 -3.40 1.83 16.98
CA ARG A 102 -2.69 2.68 16.00
C ARG A 102 -3.35 2.66 14.62
N LEU A 103 -3.84 1.51 14.16
CA LEU A 103 -4.60 1.40 12.91
C LEU A 103 -5.95 2.16 13.00
N ASN A 104 -6.63 2.13 14.14
CA ASN A 104 -7.86 2.91 14.33
C ASN A 104 -7.62 4.43 14.28
N ILE A 105 -6.54 4.93 14.88
CA ILE A 105 -6.18 6.36 14.75
C ILE A 105 -5.94 6.73 13.28
N ASN A 106 -5.17 5.92 12.56
CA ASN A 106 -4.85 6.17 11.15
C ASN A 106 -6.08 6.01 10.23
N TYR A 107 -7.06 5.21 10.61
CA TYR A 107 -8.33 5.12 9.90
C TYR A 107 -9.10 6.46 9.86
N LEU A 108 -8.94 7.33 10.86
CA LEU A 108 -9.53 8.66 10.81
C LEU A 108 -8.94 9.49 9.66
N ILE A 109 -7.65 9.32 9.37
CA ILE A 109 -6.97 9.96 8.24
C ILE A 109 -7.52 9.40 6.93
N PHE A 110 -7.64 8.07 6.83
CA PHE A 110 -8.27 7.42 5.67
C PHE A 110 -9.66 7.99 5.39
N LYS A 111 -10.53 8.02 6.43
CA LYS A 111 -11.91 8.51 6.31
C LYS A 111 -11.96 9.98 5.86
N ASN A 112 -11.06 10.82 6.37
CA ASN A 112 -10.96 12.21 5.95
C ASN A 112 -10.52 12.31 4.49
N ASN A 113 -9.51 11.55 4.07
CA ASN A 113 -8.99 11.57 2.70
C ASN A 113 -10.06 11.15 1.67
N ILE A 114 -10.81 10.06 1.92
CA ILE A 114 -11.87 9.61 1.00
C ILE A 114 -13.04 10.61 0.93
N SER A 115 -13.24 11.43 1.97
CA SER A 115 -14.29 12.47 1.95
C SER A 115 -13.91 13.70 1.13
N LEU A 116 -12.60 13.91 0.91
CA LEU A 116 -12.08 15.04 0.14
C LEU A 116 -12.08 14.76 -1.37
N VAL A 117 -11.87 13.49 -1.76
CA VAL A 117 -11.71 13.08 -3.15
C VAL A 117 -12.45 11.77 -3.38
N ILE A 118 -13.49 11.81 -4.23
CA ILE A 118 -14.38 10.66 -4.49
C ILE A 118 -13.62 9.51 -5.17
N ASP A 119 -12.83 9.82 -6.19
CA ASP A 119 -11.99 8.84 -6.88
C ASP A 119 -10.56 9.38 -7.02
N PRO A 120 -9.63 9.01 -6.13
CA PRO A 120 -8.25 9.50 -6.17
C PRO A 120 -7.43 8.89 -7.32
N PHE A 121 -7.98 7.93 -8.06
CA PHE A 121 -7.32 7.32 -9.23
C PHE A 121 -7.75 7.97 -10.55
N SER A 122 -8.68 8.94 -10.55
CA SER A 122 -9.21 9.53 -11.78
C SER A 122 -8.14 10.16 -12.67
N ASN A 123 -7.00 10.53 -12.06
CA ASN A 123 -5.86 11.10 -12.77
C ASN A 123 -4.77 10.10 -13.17
N MET A 124 -4.98 8.82 -12.91
CA MET A 124 -4.04 7.75 -13.24
C MET A 124 -4.67 6.77 -14.26
N VAL A 125 -3.84 6.01 -14.97
CA VAL A 125 -4.28 5.02 -15.96
C VAL A 125 -4.11 3.62 -15.39
N GLU A 126 -5.20 2.86 -15.30
CA GLU A 126 -5.14 1.46 -14.87
C GLU A 126 -4.63 0.59 -16.04
N ASN A 127 -3.46 -0.05 -15.90
CA ASN A 127 -2.94 -1.02 -16.86
C ASN A 127 -2.03 -2.05 -16.18
N GLN A 128 -2.56 -3.25 -15.99
CA GLN A 128 -1.86 -4.35 -15.32
C GLN A 128 -0.62 -4.82 -16.11
N ASP A 129 -0.73 -4.97 -17.42
CA ASP A 129 0.30 -5.59 -18.27
C ASP A 129 1.59 -4.78 -18.27
N ILE A 130 1.49 -3.45 -18.37
CA ILE A 130 2.65 -2.55 -18.33
C ILE A 130 3.34 -2.64 -16.96
N CYS A 131 2.56 -2.63 -15.88
CA CYS A 131 3.10 -2.74 -14.52
C CYS A 131 3.78 -4.10 -14.27
N VAL A 132 3.20 -5.20 -14.78
CA VAL A 132 3.80 -6.54 -14.71
C VAL A 132 5.10 -6.60 -15.52
N MET A 133 5.10 -6.07 -16.75
CA MET A 133 6.30 -6.01 -17.60
C MET A 133 7.43 -5.22 -16.93
N MET A 134 7.08 -4.12 -16.25
CA MET A 134 8.04 -3.26 -15.54
C MET A 134 8.36 -3.74 -14.12
N LYS A 135 7.70 -4.79 -13.64
CA LYS A 135 7.81 -5.34 -12.27
C LYS A 135 7.58 -4.28 -11.17
N LYS A 136 6.64 -3.36 -11.37
CA LYS A 136 6.31 -2.27 -10.44
C LYS A 136 4.80 -2.15 -10.25
N ARG A 137 4.36 -1.67 -9.07
CA ARG A 137 2.93 -1.39 -8.79
C ARG A 137 2.41 -0.16 -9.55
N TYR A 138 3.30 0.76 -9.88
CA TYR A 138 3.02 1.92 -10.72
C TYR A 138 4.26 2.35 -11.51
N VAL A 139 4.04 3.08 -12.59
CA VAL A 139 5.08 3.66 -13.44
C VAL A 139 4.65 5.05 -13.88
N VAL A 140 5.54 6.03 -13.75
CA VAL A 140 5.32 7.38 -14.28
C VAL A 140 5.99 7.46 -15.65
N PHE A 141 5.23 7.81 -16.68
CA PHE A 141 5.72 8.02 -18.04
C PHE A 141 5.87 9.51 -18.31
N LYS A 142 7.00 9.88 -18.92
CA LYS A 142 7.25 11.20 -19.50
C LYS A 142 7.53 10.99 -20.98
N LEU A 143 6.58 11.31 -21.84
CA LEU A 143 6.66 11.06 -23.28
C LEU A 143 6.33 12.32 -24.07
N ASP A 144 6.89 12.46 -25.26
CA ASP A 144 6.44 13.50 -26.18
C ASP A 144 5.06 13.15 -26.76
N ILE A 145 4.20 14.15 -27.03
CA ILE A 145 2.82 13.93 -27.53
C ILE A 145 2.80 12.98 -28.73
N LYS A 146 3.78 13.09 -29.63
CA LYS A 146 3.89 12.28 -30.84
C LYS A 146 4.08 10.79 -30.55
N GLU A 147 4.77 10.44 -29.46
CA GLU A 147 5.05 9.05 -29.06
C GLU A 147 3.82 8.39 -28.40
N THR A 148 2.90 9.18 -27.86
CA THR A 148 1.68 8.66 -27.22
C THR A 148 0.69 8.04 -28.22
N GLU A 149 0.81 8.33 -29.51
CA GLU A 149 -0.06 7.76 -30.55
C GLU A 149 0.19 6.25 -30.75
N GLY A 150 1.43 5.80 -30.54
CA GLY A 150 1.83 4.39 -30.62
C GLY A 150 1.37 3.53 -29.44
N LEU A 151 0.86 4.12 -28.35
CA LEU A 151 0.34 3.37 -27.21
C LEU A 151 -1.11 2.95 -27.47
N HIS A 152 -1.40 1.67 -27.26
CA HIS A 152 -2.75 1.08 -27.42
C HIS A 152 -3.66 1.37 -26.22
N PHE A 153 -3.82 2.65 -25.86
CA PHE A 153 -4.81 3.06 -24.87
C PHE A 153 -6.19 3.29 -25.50
N ALA A 154 -7.24 3.09 -24.70
CA ALA A 154 -8.60 3.44 -25.09
C ALA A 154 -8.73 4.96 -25.39
N LYS A 155 -9.68 5.32 -26.27
CA LYS A 155 -9.82 6.69 -26.79
C LYS A 155 -10.05 7.72 -25.68
N ASN A 156 -10.85 7.38 -24.68
CA ASN A 156 -11.12 8.18 -23.48
C ASN A 156 -9.84 8.47 -22.67
N VAL A 157 -8.95 7.49 -22.51
CA VAL A 157 -7.67 7.65 -21.82
C VAL A 157 -6.75 8.58 -22.61
N LYS A 158 -6.70 8.44 -23.94
CA LYS A 158 -5.93 9.33 -24.82
C LYS A 158 -6.43 10.78 -24.73
N GLU A 159 -7.74 11.00 -24.72
CA GLU A 159 -8.34 12.34 -24.57
C GLU A 159 -8.05 12.94 -23.20
N MET A 160 -8.20 12.15 -22.12
CA MET A 160 -7.84 12.56 -20.76
C MET A 160 -6.38 13.01 -20.65
N ILE A 161 -5.47 12.21 -21.23
CA ILE A 161 -4.04 12.50 -21.25
C ILE A 161 -3.75 13.79 -22.06
N LYS A 162 -4.36 13.94 -23.24
CA LYS A 162 -4.18 15.14 -24.09
C LYS A 162 -4.70 16.41 -23.42
N ASN A 163 -5.85 16.36 -22.76
CA ASN A 163 -6.42 17.50 -22.05
C ASN A 163 -5.54 18.00 -20.89
N ARG A 164 -4.68 17.14 -20.34
CA ARG A 164 -3.74 17.50 -19.27
C ARG A 164 -2.42 18.07 -19.76
N SER A 165 -2.09 17.92 -21.05
CA SER A 165 -0.80 18.36 -21.55
C SER A 165 -0.64 19.88 -21.60
N ASN A 166 -1.73 20.67 -21.41
CA ASN A 166 -1.73 22.13 -21.28
C ASN A 166 -0.79 22.82 -22.30
N ASN A 167 -0.85 22.41 -23.56
CA ASN A 167 -0.02 22.90 -24.68
C ASN A 167 1.51 22.69 -24.55
N LYS A 168 1.97 21.82 -23.65
CA LYS A 168 3.37 21.37 -23.60
C LYS A 168 3.56 20.18 -24.54
N ASN A 169 4.70 20.12 -25.22
CA ASN A 169 5.06 19.00 -26.10
C ASN A 169 5.30 17.67 -25.36
N LYS A 170 5.44 17.73 -24.02
CA LYS A 170 5.66 16.58 -23.14
C LYS A 170 4.40 16.30 -22.32
N ILE A 171 4.02 15.04 -22.27
CA ILE A 171 2.95 14.50 -21.46
C ILE A 171 3.58 13.69 -20.33
N GLU A 172 3.10 13.94 -19.12
CA GLU A 172 3.41 13.11 -17.96
C GLU A 172 2.14 12.46 -17.43
N PHE A 173 2.16 11.15 -17.20
CA PHE A 173 1.02 10.41 -16.64
C PHE A 173 1.48 9.19 -15.87
N THR A 174 0.68 8.80 -14.89
CA THR A 174 0.93 7.64 -14.03
C THR A 174 0.11 6.45 -14.50
N ILE A 175 0.76 5.31 -14.69
CA ILE A 175 0.12 4.01 -14.87
C ILE A 175 0.19 3.23 -13.56
N TYR A 176 -0.90 2.58 -13.17
CA TYR A 176 -0.96 1.77 -11.97
C TYR A 176 -1.61 0.40 -12.23
N ASN A 177 -1.37 -0.52 -11.31
CA ASN A 177 -1.88 -1.89 -11.35
C ASN A 177 -3.00 -2.12 -10.30
N GLN A 178 -3.69 -3.25 -10.39
CA GLN A 178 -4.80 -3.55 -9.46
C GLN A 178 -4.33 -3.63 -8.00
N ASN A 179 -3.13 -4.15 -7.75
CA ASN A 179 -2.56 -4.24 -6.41
C ASN A 179 -2.48 -2.87 -5.73
N LEU A 180 -2.03 -1.81 -6.42
CA LEU A 180 -1.97 -0.47 -5.82
C LEU A 180 -3.36 0.04 -5.39
N LYS A 181 -4.38 -0.29 -6.17
CA LYS A 181 -5.77 0.07 -5.88
C LYS A 181 -6.29 -0.72 -4.67
N GLU A 182 -5.98 -2.01 -4.61
CA GLU A 182 -6.26 -2.86 -3.45
C GLU A 182 -5.52 -2.39 -2.20
N ASP A 183 -4.28 -1.93 -2.31
CA ASP A 183 -3.49 -1.40 -1.20
C ASP A 183 -4.17 -0.15 -0.59
N TYR A 184 -4.71 0.72 -1.44
CA TYR A 184 -5.44 1.92 -1.00
C TYR A 184 -6.79 1.57 -0.35
N TYR A 185 -7.65 0.84 -1.07
CA TYR A 185 -9.01 0.54 -0.61
C TYR A 185 -9.07 -0.60 0.41
N GLY A 186 -8.01 -1.40 0.55
CA GLY A 186 -7.90 -2.52 1.46
C GLY A 186 -7.58 -2.13 2.90
N TYR A 187 -7.17 -0.89 3.16
CA TYR A 187 -6.85 -0.40 4.50
C TYR A 187 -7.92 -0.71 5.58
N PRO A 188 -9.23 -0.49 5.34
CA PRO A 188 -10.28 -0.84 6.30
C PRO A 188 -10.33 -2.34 6.62
N ASN A 189 -10.06 -3.21 5.63
CA ASN A 189 -10.05 -4.66 5.80
C ASN A 189 -8.85 -5.12 6.65
N HIS A 190 -7.68 -4.53 6.41
CA HIS A 190 -6.51 -4.77 7.27
C HIS A 190 -6.82 -4.37 8.71
N ARG A 191 -7.39 -3.17 8.95
CA ARG A 191 -7.81 -2.75 10.30
C ARG A 191 -8.75 -3.77 10.96
N CYS A 192 -9.79 -4.24 10.25
CA CYS A 192 -10.71 -5.23 10.76
C CYS A 192 -10.01 -6.55 11.13
N THR A 193 -9.03 -6.98 10.32
CA THR A 193 -8.24 -8.18 10.60
C THR A 193 -7.51 -8.07 11.94
N TYR A 194 -6.89 -6.93 12.24
CA TYR A 194 -6.20 -6.72 13.52
C TYR A 194 -7.15 -6.62 14.72
N LEU A 195 -8.34 -6.06 14.52
CA LEU A 195 -9.40 -6.08 15.53
C LEU A 195 -9.83 -7.52 15.86
N VAL A 196 -10.03 -8.36 14.84
CA VAL A 196 -10.34 -9.79 15.03
C VAL A 196 -9.23 -10.48 15.82
N TRP A 197 -7.96 -10.28 15.45
CA TRP A 197 -6.83 -10.84 16.20
C TRP A 197 -6.76 -10.33 17.65
N SER A 198 -7.10 -9.06 17.89
CA SER A 198 -7.16 -8.50 19.25
C SER A 198 -8.23 -9.20 20.10
N ILE A 199 -9.40 -9.46 19.51
CA ILE A 199 -10.52 -10.14 20.19
C ILE A 199 -10.17 -11.61 20.46
N ILE A 200 -9.59 -12.31 19.49
CA ILE A 200 -9.14 -13.70 19.67
C ILE A 200 -8.13 -13.78 20.81
N SER A 201 -7.12 -12.90 20.81
CA SER A 201 -6.09 -12.87 21.85
C SER A 201 -6.69 -12.56 23.23
N LEU A 202 -7.65 -11.65 23.32
CA LEU A 202 -8.38 -11.36 24.57
C LEU A 202 -9.10 -12.60 25.11
N ILE A 203 -9.82 -13.35 24.26
CA ILE A 203 -10.55 -14.56 24.66
C ILE A 203 -9.58 -15.60 25.23
N ILE A 204 -8.43 -15.80 24.58
CA ILE A 204 -7.43 -16.75 25.04
C ILE A 204 -6.86 -16.32 26.40
N CYS A 205 -6.50 -15.04 26.56
CA CYS A 205 -6.01 -14.54 27.86
C CYS A 205 -7.04 -14.76 28.98
N LEU A 206 -8.34 -14.57 28.71
CA LEU A 206 -9.40 -14.85 29.69
C LEU A 206 -9.48 -16.33 30.06
N ILE A 207 -9.36 -17.24 29.09
CA ILE A 207 -9.34 -18.69 29.34
C ILE A 207 -8.14 -19.07 30.20
N GLU A 208 -6.94 -18.56 29.88
CA GLU A 208 -5.72 -18.83 30.63
C GLU A 208 -5.80 -18.31 32.07
N LEU A 209 -6.37 -17.12 32.28
CA LEU A 209 -6.58 -16.56 33.62
C LEU A 209 -7.53 -17.41 34.46
N VAL A 210 -8.62 -17.91 33.86
CA VAL A 210 -9.57 -18.80 34.54
C VAL A 210 -8.90 -20.13 34.90
N LEU A 211 -8.13 -20.73 33.99
CA LEU A 211 -7.40 -21.97 34.26
C LEU A 211 -6.37 -21.81 35.38
N LEU A 212 -5.62 -20.71 35.35
CA LEU A 212 -4.63 -20.39 36.38
C LEU A 212 -5.29 -20.18 37.76
N PHE A 213 -6.44 -19.51 37.81
CA PHE A 213 -7.23 -19.34 39.03
C PHE A 213 -7.73 -20.68 39.60
N ILE A 214 -8.24 -21.57 38.74
CA ILE A 214 -8.67 -22.93 39.15
C ILE A 214 -7.50 -23.73 39.71
N MET A 215 -6.31 -23.63 39.09
CA MET A 215 -5.11 -24.31 39.58
C MET A 215 -4.68 -23.82 40.95
N ILE A 216 -4.72 -22.50 41.19
CA ILE A 216 -4.35 -21.90 42.49
C ILE A 216 -5.31 -22.36 43.59
N ILE A 217 -6.63 -22.42 43.33
CA ILE A 217 -7.61 -22.86 44.33
C ILE A 217 -7.43 -24.33 44.72
N LYS A 218 -6.97 -25.17 43.79
CA LYS A 218 -6.78 -26.62 44.02
C LYS A 218 -5.45 -26.97 44.68
N LEU A 219 -4.52 -26.01 44.78
CA LEU A 219 -3.21 -26.18 45.40
C LEU A 219 -3.28 -25.86 46.90
#